data_AF-A0AAW9J7U2-F1
#
_entry.id   AF-A0AAW9J7U2-F1
#
_cell.length_a   1.000
_cell.length_b   1.000
_cell.length_c   1.000
_cell.angle_alpha   90.00
_cell.angle_beta   90.00
_cell.angle_gamma   90.00
#
_symmetry.space_group_name_H-M   'P 1'
#
loop_
_entity.id
_entity.type
_entity.pdbx_description
1 polymer ?
#
loop_
_entity_poly.entity_id
_entity_poly.type
_entity_poly.pdbx_seq_one_letter_code
_entity_poly.pdbx_strand_id
1 'polypeptide(L)'
;SHITETAEMRVAQMEKRMRKLLLMKKDMEEPEFIGYENAEILLLGFGSTYGALKDAVKELNKQGKKVGALSFGDIYPLPQENLRKYSKQAKKIINVEQNFTGQLGKLITQETGILMTSSILKY
;
A
#
# COMPACT_ATOMS: atom_id res chain seq x y z
N SER A 1 -11.52 -18.95 36.31
CA SER A 1 -11.50 -18.25 35.01
C SER A 1 -12.84 -18.49 34.32
N HIS A 2 -13.63 -17.45 34.05
CA HIS A 2 -14.89 -17.59 33.31
C HIS A 2 -14.63 -17.35 31.82
N ILE A 3 -14.58 -18.44 31.04
CA ILE A 3 -14.45 -18.42 29.58
C ILE A 3 -15.84 -18.80 29.02
N THR A 4 -16.23 -18.18 27.91
CA THR A 4 -17.49 -18.49 27.20
C THR A 4 -17.17 -18.96 25.79
N GLU A 5 -17.65 -20.16 25.43
CA GLU A 5 -17.38 -20.81 24.14
C GLU A 5 -18.65 -20.96 23.28
N THR A 6 -19.76 -20.33 23.68
CA THR A 6 -21.01 -20.40 22.92
C THR A 6 -20.85 -19.77 21.54
N ALA A 7 -21.53 -20.36 20.56
CA ALA A 7 -21.44 -19.92 19.17
C ALA A 7 -21.94 -18.48 19.00
N GLU A 8 -23.01 -18.10 19.70
CA GLU A 8 -23.61 -16.77 19.64
C GLU A 8 -22.64 -15.71 20.19
N MET A 9 -22.02 -15.98 21.34
CA MET A 9 -21.05 -15.07 21.94
C MET A 9 -19.80 -14.96 21.05
N ARG A 10 -19.32 -16.08 20.47
CA ARG A 10 -18.21 -16.07 19.51
C ARG A 10 -18.50 -15.14 18.33
N VAL A 11 -19.69 -15.26 17.72
CA VAL A 11 -20.10 -14.43 16.57
C VAL A 11 -20.18 -12.96 16.99
N ALA A 12 -20.89 -12.63 18.07
CA ALA A 12 -21.04 -11.26 18.55
C ALA A 12 -19.69 -10.58 18.86
N GLN A 13 -18.75 -11.29 19.49
CA GLN A 13 -17.41 -10.76 19.75
C GLN A 13 -16.59 -10.58 18.47
N MET A 14 -16.76 -11.47 17.48
CA MET A 14 -16.11 -11.33 16.18
C MET A 14 -16.62 -10.11 15.43
N GLU A 15 -17.93 -9.94 15.34
CA GLU A 15 -18.53 -8.76 14.71
C GLU A 15 -18.10 -7.47 15.40
N LYS A 16 -18.03 -7.46 16.74
CA LYS A 16 -17.49 -6.31 17.49
C LYS A 16 -16.06 -5.97 17.08
N ARG A 17 -15.17 -6.98 16.92
CA ARG A 17 -13.80 -6.77 16.45
C ARG A 17 -13.77 -6.23 15.02
N MET A 18 -14.60 -6.78 14.13
CA MET A 18 -14.66 -6.33 12.74
C MET A 18 -15.20 -4.91 12.60
N ARG A 19 -16.18 -4.50 13.44
CA ARG A 19 -16.65 -3.11 13.49
C ARG A 19 -15.52 -2.13 13.84
N LYS A 20 -14.63 -2.50 14.77
CA LYS A 20 -13.45 -1.67 15.08
C LYS A 20 -12.51 -1.54 13.88
N LEU A 21 -12.26 -2.64 13.17
CA LEU A 21 -11.42 -2.64 11.97
C LEU A 21 -12.00 -1.73 10.87
N LEU A 22 -13.32 -1.75 10.66
CA LEU A 22 -13.99 -0.87 9.70
C LEU A 22 -13.91 0.61 10.07
N LEU A 23 -13.94 0.92 11.37
CA LEU A 23 -13.75 2.30 11.85
C LEU A 23 -12.31 2.76 11.62
N MET A 24 -11.32 1.92 11.98
CA MET A 24 -9.89 2.23 11.76
C MET A 24 -9.59 2.56 10.29
N LYS A 25 -10.27 1.94 9.32
CA LYS A 25 -10.09 2.24 7.90
C LYS A 25 -10.28 3.72 7.56
N LYS A 26 -11.11 4.45 8.31
CA LYS A 26 -11.35 5.89 8.13
C LYS A 26 -10.25 6.77 8.72
N ASP A 27 -9.49 6.23 9.66
CA ASP A 27 -8.44 6.92 10.39
C ASP A 27 -7.05 6.64 9.79
N MET A 28 -6.96 5.73 8.81
CA MET A 28 -5.71 5.38 8.13
C MET A 28 -5.19 6.58 7.34
N GLU A 29 -3.89 6.82 7.45
CA GLU A 29 -3.23 7.82 6.62
C GLU A 29 -2.98 7.28 5.21
N GLU A 30 -3.34 8.08 4.20
CA GLU A 30 -3.04 7.73 2.81
C GLU A 30 -1.52 7.82 2.55
N PRO A 31 -0.97 6.94 1.69
CA PRO A 31 0.45 6.96 1.37
C PRO A 31 0.88 8.31 0.80
N GLU A 32 2.06 8.77 1.22
CA GLU A 32 2.67 10.00 0.72
C GLU A 32 2.98 9.84 -0.77
N PHE A 33 2.53 10.81 -1.56
CA PHE A 33 2.87 10.88 -2.98
C PHE A 33 4.13 11.71 -3.21
N ILE A 34 5.05 11.18 -4.02
CA ILE A 34 6.31 11.83 -4.38
C ILE A 34 6.42 11.88 -5.90
N GLY A 35 6.71 13.05 -6.47
CA GLY A 35 6.98 13.23 -7.91
C GLY A 35 5.91 14.03 -8.65
N TYR A 36 5.83 13.87 -9.97
CA TYR A 36 4.85 14.56 -10.81
C TYR A 36 3.52 13.81 -10.83
N GLU A 37 2.40 14.54 -10.69
CA GLU A 37 1.07 13.92 -10.62
C GLU A 37 0.70 13.08 -11.85
N ASN A 38 1.28 13.36 -13.02
CA ASN A 38 1.08 12.64 -14.28
C ASN A 38 2.15 11.56 -14.56
N ALA A 39 2.65 10.91 -13.51
CA ALA A 39 3.65 9.86 -13.61
C ALA A 39 3.19 8.69 -14.49
N GLU A 40 4.04 8.26 -15.43
CA GLU A 40 3.81 7.07 -16.26
C GLU A 40 4.29 5.79 -15.55
N ILE A 41 5.23 5.92 -14.61
CA ILE A 41 5.73 4.84 -13.77
C ILE A 41 5.42 5.19 -12.32
N LEU A 42 4.70 4.32 -11.63
CA LEU A 42 4.38 4.45 -10.21
C LEU A 42 5.16 3.42 -9.39
N LEU A 43 6.03 3.88 -8.51
CA LEU A 43 6.72 3.04 -7.54
C LEU A 43 5.88 2.93 -6.27
N LEU A 44 5.75 1.73 -5.71
CA LEU A 44 5.06 1.49 -4.44
C LEU A 44 6.07 0.93 -3.43
N GLY A 45 6.10 1.47 -2.22
CA GLY A 45 6.91 0.91 -1.15
C GLY A 45 6.44 1.38 0.22
N PHE A 46 7.11 0.92 1.27
CA PHE A 46 6.73 1.23 2.64
C PHE A 46 7.96 1.26 3.57
N GLY A 47 7.82 1.97 4.70
CA GLY A 47 8.86 2.04 5.72
C GLY A 47 10.19 2.60 5.18
N SER A 48 11.28 1.87 5.40
CA SER A 48 12.65 2.35 5.12
C SER A 48 12.96 2.57 3.63
N THR A 49 12.11 2.11 2.71
CA THR A 49 12.28 2.37 1.27
C THR A 49 11.98 3.84 0.90
N TYR A 50 11.37 4.63 1.79
CA TYR A 50 10.99 6.03 1.52
C TYR A 50 12.14 6.86 0.93
N GLY A 51 13.31 6.88 1.57
CA GLY A 51 14.45 7.67 1.11
C GLY A 51 14.91 7.25 -0.29
N ALA A 52 15.01 5.94 -0.52
CA ALA A 52 15.41 5.40 -1.81
C ALA A 52 14.38 5.72 -2.92
N LEU A 53 13.09 5.65 -2.61
CA LEU A 53 12.02 6.03 -3.54
C LEU A 53 12.11 7.52 -3.89
N LYS A 54 12.30 8.38 -2.89
CA LYS A 54 12.42 9.83 -3.06
C LYS A 54 13.60 10.22 -3.96
N ASP A 55 14.76 9.63 -3.70
CA ASP A 55 15.97 9.88 -4.50
C ASP A 55 15.82 9.33 -5.92
N ALA A 56 15.26 8.13 -6.08
CA ALA A 56 15.00 7.53 -7.39
C ALA A 56 14.03 8.37 -8.23
N VAL A 57 12.91 8.81 -7.64
CA VAL A 57 11.93 9.69 -8.30
C VAL A 57 12.61 10.99 -8.74
N LYS A 58 13.38 11.63 -7.85
CA LYS A 58 14.08 12.88 -8.15
C LYS A 58 15.05 12.72 -9.32
N GLU A 59 15.87 11.68 -9.29
CA GLU A 59 16.91 11.45 -10.30
C GLU A 59 16.32 11.04 -11.66
N LEU A 60 15.35 10.13 -11.69
CA LEU A 60 14.71 9.71 -12.92
C LEU A 60 13.92 10.84 -13.59
N ASN A 61 13.27 11.69 -12.79
CA ASN A 61 12.57 12.86 -13.33
C ASN A 61 13.53 13.91 -13.91
N LYS A 62 14.73 14.12 -13.33
CA LYS A 62 15.77 14.97 -13.95
C LYS A 62 16.23 14.45 -15.31
N GLN A 63 16.19 13.13 -15.51
CA GLN A 63 16.52 12.48 -16.78
C GLN A 63 15.34 12.48 -17.78
N GLY A 64 14.28 13.24 -17.51
CA GLY A 64 13.12 13.38 -18.39
C GLY A 64 12.14 12.21 -18.35
N LYS A 65 12.29 11.27 -17.40
CA LYS A 65 11.25 10.25 -17.14
C LYS A 65 10.10 10.89 -16.35
N LYS A 66 8.94 10.23 -16.36
CA LYS A 66 7.77 10.61 -15.55
C LYS A 66 7.52 9.54 -14.51
N VAL A 67 8.18 9.69 -13.36
CA VAL A 67 8.12 8.73 -12.26
C VAL A 67 7.48 9.39 -11.04
N GLY A 68 6.57 8.65 -10.41
CA GLY A 68 5.99 8.98 -9.13
C GLY A 68 6.15 7.81 -8.18
N ALA A 69 6.00 8.06 -6.88
CA ALA A 69 6.00 7.02 -5.88
C ALA A 69 4.88 7.22 -4.86
N LEU A 70 4.38 6.11 -4.32
CA LEU A 70 3.57 6.07 -3.11
C LEU A 70 4.36 5.35 -2.02
N SER A 71 4.60 6.08 -0.92
CA SER A 71 5.22 5.51 0.27
C SER A 71 4.17 5.32 1.35
N PHE A 72 3.85 4.06 1.66
CA PHE A 72 2.90 3.70 2.71
C PHE A 72 3.56 3.81 4.08
N GLY A 73 2.97 4.60 4.97
CA GLY A 73 3.22 4.52 6.41
C GLY A 73 2.29 3.49 7.04
N ASP A 74 1.01 3.66 6.77
CA ASP A 74 -0.09 2.80 7.20
C ASP A 74 -0.40 1.70 6.17
N ILE A 75 -0.48 0.44 6.63
CA ILE A 75 -0.56 -0.75 5.74
C ILE A 75 -1.89 -1.48 5.82
N TYR A 76 -2.47 -1.66 7.02
CA TYR A 76 -3.71 -2.42 7.19
C TYR A 76 -4.63 -1.83 8.27
N PRO A 77 -5.92 -1.58 7.98
CA PRO A 77 -6.59 -1.71 6.67
C PRO A 77 -5.93 -0.89 5.57
N LEU A 78 -5.84 -1.44 4.35
CA LEU A 78 -5.11 -0.78 3.27
C LEU A 78 -5.77 0.57 2.90
N PRO A 79 -5.06 1.71 2.99
CA PRO A 79 -5.51 2.97 2.43
C PRO A 79 -5.45 2.91 0.89
N GLN A 80 -6.52 3.34 0.22
CA GLN A 80 -6.71 3.05 -1.20
C GLN A 80 -6.95 4.28 -2.06
N GLU A 81 -7.19 5.46 -1.48
CA GLU A 81 -7.61 6.63 -2.24
C GLU A 81 -6.50 7.11 -3.19
N ASN A 82 -5.32 7.40 -2.65
CA ASN A 82 -4.14 7.81 -3.42
C ASN A 82 -3.69 6.69 -4.35
N LEU A 83 -3.68 5.45 -3.86
CA LEU A 83 -3.34 4.29 -4.67
C LEU A 83 -4.23 4.21 -5.92
N ARG A 84 -5.56 4.34 -5.79
CA ARG A 84 -6.49 4.32 -6.92
C ARG A 84 -6.39 5.56 -7.80
N LYS A 85 -6.10 6.73 -7.23
CA LYS A 85 -5.90 7.99 -7.98
C LYS A 85 -4.71 7.88 -8.94
N TYR A 86 -3.55 7.45 -8.44
CA TYR A 86 -2.30 7.46 -9.23
C TYR A 86 -2.12 6.21 -10.09
N SER A 87 -2.63 5.04 -9.66
CA SER A 87 -2.55 3.81 -10.47
C SER A 87 -3.29 3.90 -11.80
N LYS A 88 -4.38 4.67 -11.88
CA LYS A 88 -5.14 4.89 -13.13
C LYS A 88 -4.34 5.61 -14.22
N GLN A 89 -3.34 6.40 -13.83
CA GLN A 89 -2.53 7.19 -14.75
C GLN A 89 -1.23 6.47 -15.12
N ALA A 90 -0.78 5.57 -14.24
CA ALA A 90 0.46 4.83 -14.42
C ALA A 90 0.31 3.74 -15.49
N LYS A 91 1.26 3.70 -16.43
CA LYS A 91 1.43 2.61 -17.39
C LYS A 91 2.15 1.41 -16.77
N LYS A 92 2.99 1.67 -15.77
CA LYS A 92 3.73 0.66 -15.01
C LYS A 92 3.60 0.92 -13.53
N ILE A 93 3.32 -0.14 -12.77
CA ILE A 93 3.29 -0.11 -11.31
C ILE A 93 4.36 -1.06 -10.81
N ILE A 94 5.34 -0.54 -10.09
CA ILE A 94 6.51 -1.31 -9.64
C ILE A 94 6.51 -1.35 -8.12
N ASN A 95 6.45 -2.55 -7.59
CA ASN A 95 6.56 -2.78 -6.15
C ASN A 95 8.03 -2.80 -5.71
N VAL A 96 8.37 -2.08 -4.65
CA VAL A 96 9.74 -1.92 -4.16
C VAL A 96 9.77 -2.26 -2.66
N GLU A 97 10.37 -3.39 -2.32
CA GLU A 97 10.34 -3.91 -0.95
C GLU A 97 11.66 -4.57 -0.52
N GLN A 98 11.93 -4.54 0.78
CA GLN A 98 13.04 -5.26 1.43
C GLN A 98 12.56 -6.62 1.96
N ASN A 99 11.91 -7.41 1.13
CA ASN A 99 11.57 -8.80 1.45
C ASN A 99 11.49 -9.66 0.18
N PHE A 100 11.66 -10.97 0.34
CA PHE A 100 11.67 -11.93 -0.77
C PHE A 100 10.31 -12.12 -1.45
N THR A 101 9.21 -11.95 -0.71
CA THR A 101 7.89 -12.43 -1.13
C THR A 101 7.01 -11.36 -1.78
N GLY A 102 7.39 -10.08 -1.76
CA GLY A 102 6.62 -8.97 -2.31
C GLY A 102 5.28 -8.79 -1.58
N GLN A 103 5.32 -8.67 -0.26
CA GLN A 103 4.13 -8.73 0.59
C GLN A 103 3.18 -7.54 0.38
N LEU A 104 3.71 -6.32 0.26
CA LEU A 104 2.90 -5.13 -0.04
C LEU A 104 2.22 -5.29 -1.40
N GLY A 105 2.96 -5.70 -2.42
CA GLY A 105 2.39 -5.96 -3.75
C GLY A 105 1.24 -6.96 -3.72
N LYS A 106 1.40 -8.06 -2.97
CA LYS A 106 0.34 -9.08 -2.78
C LYS A 106 -0.87 -8.53 -2.04
N LEU A 107 -0.66 -7.78 -0.95
CA LEU A 107 -1.74 -7.16 -0.20
C LEU A 107 -2.54 -6.19 -1.08
N ILE A 108 -1.85 -5.35 -1.84
CA ILE A 108 -2.49 -4.40 -2.76
C ILE A 108 -3.34 -5.14 -3.79
N THR A 109 -2.81 -6.19 -4.40
CA THR A 109 -3.58 -7.01 -5.36
C THR A 109 -4.80 -7.64 -4.70
N GLN A 110 -4.66 -8.21 -3.49
CA GLN A 110 -5.76 -8.82 -2.76
C GLN A 110 -6.88 -7.82 -2.46
N GLU A 111 -6.54 -6.63 -1.97
CA GLU A 111 -7.52 -5.64 -1.50
C GLU A 111 -8.12 -4.77 -2.61
N THR A 112 -7.48 -4.71 -3.78
CA THR A 112 -7.86 -3.74 -4.83
C THR A 112 -7.98 -4.31 -6.24
N GLY A 113 -7.41 -5.48 -6.50
CA GLY A 113 -7.25 -6.04 -7.84
C GLY A 113 -6.17 -5.36 -8.69
N ILE A 114 -5.47 -4.35 -8.17
CA ILE A 114 -4.38 -3.67 -8.88
C ILE A 114 -3.16 -4.60 -8.93
N LEU A 115 -2.72 -4.90 -10.15
CA LEU A 115 -1.57 -5.78 -10.40
C LEU A 115 -0.28 -4.99 -10.50
N MET A 116 0.78 -5.53 -9.91
CA MET A 116 2.13 -5.01 -10.08
C MET A 116 2.67 -5.47 -11.43
N THR A 117 3.17 -4.53 -12.24
CA THR A 117 3.85 -4.83 -13.50
C THR A 117 5.17 -5.57 -13.26
N SER A 118 5.88 -5.18 -12.20
CA SER A 118 7.15 -5.80 -11.79
C SER A 118 7.41 -5.55 -10.31
N SER A 119 8.42 -6.22 -9.76
CA SER A 119 8.90 -5.97 -8.39
C SER A 119 10.41 -5.82 -8.35
N ILE A 120 10.89 -4.94 -7.48
CA ILE A 120 12.29 -4.78 -7.09
C ILE A 120 12.37 -5.21 -5.63
N LEU A 121 12.94 -6.38 -5.40
CA LEU A 121 12.99 -7.02 -4.08
C LEU A 121 14.45 -7.16 -3.64
N LYS A 122 14.70 -6.94 -2.35
CA LYS A 122 16.01 -7.18 -1.73
C LYS A 122 15.83 -7.96 -0.42
N TYR A 123 16.74 -8.89 -0.16
CA TYR A 123 16.73 -9.83 0.95
C TYR A 123 18.15 -10.29 1.28
#